data_AF-A0A536NDW0-F1
#
_entry.id   AF-A0A536NDW0-F1
#
_cell.length_a   1.000
_cell.length_b   1.000
_cell.length_c   1.000
_cell.angle_alpha   90.00
_cell.angle_beta   90.00
_cell.angle_gamma   90.00
#
_symmetry.space_group_name_H-M   'P 1'
#
loop_
_entity.id
_entity.type
_entity.pdbx_description
1 polymer ?
#
loop_
_entity_poly.entity_id
_entity_poly.type
_entity_poly.pdbx_seq_one_letter_code
_entity_poly.pdbx_strand_id
1 'polypeptide(L)'
;MDTSKERTLLGVRWRFGLWPEDPEERRSRRERFMTATLAALIAVGVGQLADLITFTGMVRVHGPGAEANPVARAALDLGMPAVVSLKLMLILLVLTIFVADAQRHPRAAATLVTIATVAGLLGAASNVATL
;
A
#
# COMPACT_ATOMS: atom_id res chain seq x y z
N MET A 1 38.49 38.62 20.41
CA MET A 1 37.03 38.67 20.62
C MET A 1 36.53 37.24 20.64
N ASP A 2 36.13 36.80 21.83
CA ASP A 2 35.87 35.41 22.21
C ASP A 2 34.38 35.11 22.00
N THR A 3 34.07 34.37 20.94
CA THR A 3 32.71 34.00 20.52
C THR A 3 32.08 32.90 21.38
N SER A 4 32.77 32.41 22.43
CA SER A 4 32.21 31.39 23.32
C SER A 4 31.22 31.96 24.36
N LYS A 5 31.22 33.28 24.59
CA LYS A 5 30.39 33.91 25.63
C LYS A 5 28.96 34.25 25.22
N GLU A 6 28.64 34.31 23.92
CA GLU A 6 27.28 34.65 23.47
C GLU A 6 26.30 33.47 23.50
N ARG A 7 26.78 32.22 23.64
CA ARG A 7 25.88 31.05 23.72
C ARG A 7 25.21 30.88 25.08
N THR A 8 25.59 31.69 26.08
CA THR A 8 25.11 31.55 27.46
C THR A 8 23.85 32.36 27.77
N LEU A 9 23.38 33.23 26.85
CA LEU A 9 22.23 34.10 27.07
C LEU A 9 20.89 33.61 26.46
N LEU A 10 20.89 32.48 25.73
CA LEU A 10 19.63 31.82 25.33
C LEU A 10 19.23 30.76 26.37
N GLY A 11 18.99 31.23 27.59
CA GLY A 11 18.47 30.46 28.71
C GLY A 11 16.99 30.08 28.55
N VAL A 12 16.59 29.52 27.40
CA VAL A 12 15.33 28.77 27.30
C VAL A 12 15.65 27.33 27.69
N ARG A 13 15.39 27.03 28.95
CA ARG A 13 15.49 25.69 29.51
C ARG A 13 14.44 24.79 28.84
N TRP A 14 14.81 24.16 27.73
CA TRP A 14 14.04 23.16 26.99
C TRP A 14 13.83 21.91 27.87
N ARG A 15 12.83 21.99 28.75
CA ARG A 15 12.62 21.00 29.83
C ARG A 15 11.84 19.76 29.41
N PHE A 16 11.54 19.62 28.12
CA PHE A 16 10.89 18.46 27.53
C PHE A 16 11.60 18.21 26.20
N GLY A 17 12.14 17.02 25.97
CA GLY A 17 13.03 16.68 24.83
C GLY A 17 12.39 16.73 23.44
N LEU A 18 11.52 17.70 23.18
CA LEU A 18 11.02 18.07 21.86
C LEU A 18 11.91 19.19 21.32
N TRP A 19 13.03 18.82 20.72
CA TRP A 19 13.73 19.73 19.82
C TRP A 19 12.76 20.09 18.68
N PRO A 20 12.53 21.37 18.34
CA PRO A 20 11.71 21.72 17.19
C PRO A 20 12.40 21.13 15.95
N GLU A 21 11.81 20.09 15.36
CA GLU A 21 12.35 19.50 14.13
C GLU A 21 12.56 20.61 13.10
N ASP A 22 13.74 20.63 12.49
CA ASP A 22 14.07 21.58 11.44
C ASP A 22 12.97 21.51 10.37
N PRO A 23 12.36 22.64 9.94
CA PRO A 23 11.40 22.64 8.85
C PRO A 23 11.89 21.88 7.60
N GLU A 24 13.20 21.88 7.33
CA GLU A 24 13.80 21.11 6.22
C GLU A 24 13.70 19.58 6.45
N GLU A 25 13.93 19.09 7.67
CA GLU A 25 13.77 17.66 8.00
C GLU A 25 12.32 17.20 7.84
N ARG A 26 11.36 18.03 8.25
CA ARG A 26 9.93 17.74 8.09
C ARG A 26 9.52 17.68 6.62
N ARG A 27 10.04 18.59 5.78
CA ARG A 27 9.80 18.58 4.33
C ARG A 27 10.38 17.30 3.71
N SER A 28 11.63 16.96 4.01
CA SER A 28 12.27 15.74 3.47
C SER A 28 11.53 14.47 3.88
N ARG A 29 11.08 14.37 5.15
CA ARG A 29 10.31 13.20 5.61
C ARG A 29 8.97 13.07 4.87
N ARG A 30 8.29 14.19 4.65
CA ARG A 30 7.00 14.22 3.91
C ARG A 30 7.17 13.84 2.45
N GLU A 31 8.21 14.33 1.78
CA GLU A 31 8.53 13.97 0.39
C GLU A 31 8.81 12.47 0.25
N ARG A 32 9.65 11.90 1.12
CA ARG A 32 9.93 10.45 1.13
C ARG A 32 8.66 9.63 1.37
N PHE A 33 7.81 10.08 2.29
CA PHE A 33 6.52 9.43 2.56
C PHE A 33 5.58 9.47 1.36
N MET A 34 5.47 10.61 0.68
CA MET A 34 4.66 10.74 -0.54
C MET A 34 5.19 9.84 -1.66
N THR A 35 6.50 9.82 -1.88
CA THR A 35 7.13 8.95 -2.89
C THR A 35 6.88 7.46 -2.57
N ALA A 36 7.04 7.06 -1.31
CA ALA A 36 6.77 5.68 -0.88
C ALA A 36 5.29 5.32 -1.04
N THR A 37 4.38 6.24 -0.71
CA THR A 37 2.94 6.04 -0.88
C THR A 37 2.57 5.87 -2.34
N LEU A 38 3.14 6.70 -3.22
CA LEU A 38 2.90 6.60 -4.66
C LEU A 38 3.44 5.29 -5.24
N ALA A 39 4.64 4.88 -4.84
CA ALA A 39 5.22 3.61 -5.25
C ALA A 39 4.36 2.41 -4.79
N ALA A 40 3.87 2.44 -3.54
CA ALA A 40 2.97 1.42 -3.01
C ALA A 40 1.65 1.36 -3.78
N LEU A 41 1.04 2.50 -4.07
CA LEU A 41 -0.18 2.60 -4.88
C LEU A 41 0.00 1.98 -6.27
N ILE A 42 1.11 2.31 -6.94
CA ILE A 42 1.41 1.78 -8.27
C ILE A 42 1.64 0.27 -8.21
N ALA A 43 2.45 -0.22 -7.27
CA ALA A 43 2.78 -1.64 -7.16
C ALA A 43 1.53 -2.50 -6.89
N VAL A 44 0.74 -2.11 -5.89
CA VAL A 44 -0.52 -2.82 -5.55
C VAL A 44 -1.51 -2.71 -6.70
N GLY A 45 -1.65 -1.52 -7.30
CA GLY A 45 -2.55 -1.30 -8.44
C GLY A 45 -2.22 -2.20 -9.62
N VAL A 46 -0.94 -2.27 -10.02
CA VAL A 46 -0.49 -3.12 -11.13
C VAL A 46 -0.74 -4.60 -10.83
N GLY A 47 -0.37 -5.08 -9.64
CA GLY A 47 -0.58 -6.48 -9.26
C GLY A 47 -2.06 -6.88 -9.28
N GLN A 48 -2.93 -6.01 -8.76
CA GLN A 48 -4.37 -6.30 -8.67
C GLN A 48 -5.08 -6.15 -10.02
N LEU A 49 -4.64 -5.23 -10.89
CA LEU A 49 -5.15 -5.11 -12.26
C LEU A 49 -4.75 -6.31 -13.13
N ALA A 50 -3.49 -6.76 -13.03
CA ALA A 50 -3.03 -7.94 -13.74
C ALA A 50 -3.87 -9.18 -13.35
N ASP A 51 -4.14 -9.35 -12.07
CA ASP A 51 -5.01 -10.42 -11.56
C ASP A 51 -6.44 -10.31 -12.13
N LEU A 52 -7.03 -9.12 -12.12
CA LEU A 52 -8.39 -8.94 -12.64
C LEU A 52 -8.49 -9.23 -14.15
N ILE A 53 -7.51 -8.76 -14.94
CA ILE A 53 -7.48 -8.98 -16.39
C ILE A 53 -7.37 -10.48 -16.70
N THR A 54 -6.44 -11.16 -16.05
CA THR A 54 -6.21 -12.59 -16.26
C THR A 54 -7.38 -13.44 -15.77
N PHE A 55 -7.98 -13.09 -14.63
CA PHE A 55 -9.21 -13.71 -14.13
C PHE A 55 -10.35 -13.57 -15.14
N THR A 56 -10.56 -12.36 -15.66
CA THR A 56 -11.60 -12.10 -16.66
C THR A 56 -11.34 -12.90 -17.95
N GLY A 57 -10.08 -13.04 -18.36
CA GLY A 57 -9.68 -13.89 -19.48
C GLY A 57 -10.01 -15.36 -19.23
N MET A 58 -9.57 -15.91 -18.10
CA MET A 58 -9.80 -17.30 -17.71
C MET A 58 -11.31 -17.63 -17.66
N VAL A 59 -12.11 -16.78 -16.99
CA VAL A 59 -13.57 -16.98 -16.90
C VAL A 59 -14.25 -16.90 -18.26
N ARG A 60 -13.77 -16.06 -19.19
CA ARG A 60 -14.32 -15.99 -20.55
C ARG A 60 -14.02 -17.24 -21.38
N VAL A 61 -12.86 -17.87 -21.17
CA VAL A 61 -12.42 -19.04 -21.95
C VAL A 61 -12.96 -20.34 -21.37
N HIS A 62 -12.87 -20.54 -20.06
CA HIS A 62 -13.17 -21.80 -19.38
C HIS A 62 -14.47 -21.77 -18.56
N GLY A 63 -15.08 -20.60 -18.40
CA GLY A 63 -16.25 -20.39 -17.57
C GLY A 63 -15.93 -20.29 -16.07
N PRO A 64 -16.93 -19.97 -15.23
CA PRO A 64 -16.78 -19.81 -13.78
C PRO A 64 -16.29 -21.05 -13.04
N GLY A 65 -16.48 -22.24 -13.63
CA GLY A 65 -16.15 -23.53 -13.02
C GLY A 65 -14.65 -23.83 -12.93
N ALA A 66 -13.82 -23.08 -13.66
CA ALA A 66 -12.37 -23.20 -13.61
C ALA A 66 -11.73 -22.47 -12.41
N GLU A 67 -12.49 -21.62 -11.71
CA GLU A 67 -12.00 -20.88 -10.56
C GLU A 67 -11.86 -21.79 -9.32
N ALA A 68 -10.63 -21.91 -8.80
CA ALA A 68 -10.32 -22.70 -7.61
C ALA A 68 -10.62 -21.95 -6.30
N ASN A 69 -10.69 -20.62 -6.34
CA ASN A 69 -10.95 -19.80 -5.15
C ASN A 69 -12.46 -19.79 -4.83
N PRO A 70 -12.89 -20.38 -3.68
CA PRO A 70 -14.32 -20.45 -3.32
C PRO A 70 -14.95 -19.06 -3.13
N VAL A 71 -14.17 -18.06 -2.71
CA VAL A 71 -14.66 -16.68 -2.53
C VAL A 71 -14.87 -16.01 -3.88
N ALA A 72 -13.94 -16.18 -4.82
CA ALA A 72 -14.08 -15.63 -6.17
C ALA A 72 -15.23 -16.31 -6.92
N ARG A 73 -15.40 -17.62 -6.73
CA ARG A 73 -16.52 -18.38 -7.26
C ARG A 73 -17.87 -17.91 -6.70
N ALA A 74 -17.97 -17.73 -5.38
CA ALA A 74 -19.18 -17.17 -4.77
C ALA A 74 -19.47 -15.74 -5.24
N ALA A 75 -18.44 -14.92 -5.48
CA ALA A 75 -18.61 -13.59 -6.05
C ALA A 75 -19.07 -13.63 -7.53
N LEU A 76 -18.65 -14.64 -8.30
CA LEU A 76 -19.13 -14.85 -9.67
C LEU A 76 -20.62 -15.19 -9.74
N ASP A 77 -21.20 -15.83 -8.71
CA ASP A 77 -22.64 -16.07 -8.62
C ASP A 77 -23.45 -14.75 -8.59
N LEU A 78 -22.83 -13.67 -8.11
CA LEU A 78 -23.37 -12.30 -8.13
C LEU A 78 -23.01 -11.52 -9.40
N GLY A 79 -22.22 -12.12 -10.29
CA GLY A 79 -21.77 -11.56 -11.56
C GLY A 79 -20.40 -10.85 -11.50
N MET A 80 -19.82 -10.59 -12.67
CA MET A 80 -18.51 -9.93 -12.81
C MET A 80 -18.39 -8.58 -12.07
N PRO A 81 -19.42 -7.70 -12.02
CA PRO A 81 -19.33 -6.46 -11.25
C PRO A 81 -19.03 -6.70 -9.76
N ALA A 82 -19.57 -7.77 -9.15
CA ALA A 82 -19.32 -8.09 -7.75
C ALA A 82 -17.85 -8.47 -7.50
N VAL A 83 -17.23 -9.23 -8.42
CA VAL A 83 -15.81 -9.58 -8.35
C VAL A 83 -14.93 -8.33 -8.43
N VAL A 84 -15.25 -7.43 -9.36
CA VAL A 84 -14.54 -6.14 -9.50
C VAL A 84 -14.68 -5.30 -8.23
N SER A 85 -15.89 -5.18 -7.69
CA SER A 85 -16.15 -4.44 -6.44
C SER A 85 -15.38 -5.03 -5.26
N LEU A 86 -15.36 -6.35 -5.10
CA LEU A 86 -14.63 -7.02 -4.03
C LEU A 86 -13.11 -6.74 -4.10
N LYS A 87 -12.54 -6.80 -5.30
CA LYS A 87 -11.13 -6.45 -5.53
C LYS A 87 -10.85 -4.98 -5.23
N LEU A 88 -11.73 -4.07 -5.67
CA LEU A 88 -11.59 -2.64 -5.35
C LEU A 88 -11.65 -2.38 -3.84
N MET A 89 -12.57 -3.05 -3.12
CA MET A 89 -12.61 -2.94 -1.65
C MET A 89 -11.32 -3.43 -0.99
N LEU A 90 -10.73 -4.53 -1.49
CA LEU A 90 -9.45 -5.02 -0.98
C LEU A 90 -8.30 -4.02 -1.21
N ILE A 91 -8.23 -3.42 -2.41
CA ILE A 91 -7.24 -2.36 -2.70
C ILE A 91 -7.43 -1.19 -1.74
N LEU A 92 -8.67 -0.69 -1.59
CA LEU A 92 -8.97 0.43 -0.71
C LEU A 92 -8.64 0.10 0.76
N LEU A 93 -8.91 -1.12 1.21
CA LEU A 93 -8.57 -1.57 2.56
C LEU A 93 -7.06 -1.55 2.80
N VAL A 94 -6.28 -2.15 1.89
CA VAL A 94 -4.80 -2.18 1.96
C VAL A 94 -4.25 -0.76 2.00
N LEU A 95 -4.76 0.13 1.14
CA LEU A 95 -4.32 1.52 1.09
C LEU A 95 -4.70 2.31 2.34
N THR A 96 -5.90 2.08 2.87
CA THR A 96 -6.35 2.74 4.10
C THR A 96 -5.48 2.33 5.28
N ILE A 97 -5.18 1.04 5.42
CA ILE A 97 -4.27 0.53 6.46
C ILE A 97 -2.87 1.10 6.27
N PHE A 98 -2.35 1.11 5.03
CA PHE A 98 -1.05 1.67 4.73
C PHE A 98 -0.97 3.15 5.11
N VAL A 99 -1.92 3.97 4.69
CA VAL A 99 -1.92 5.42 4.99
C VAL A 99 -2.07 5.67 6.50
N ALA A 100 -2.91 4.89 7.19
CA ALA A 100 -3.14 5.04 8.62
C ALA A 100 -1.91 4.64 9.46
N ASP A 101 -1.15 3.62 9.03
CA ASP A 101 -0.14 2.99 9.87
C ASP A 101 1.31 3.21 9.41
N ALA A 102 1.55 3.62 8.15
CA ALA A 102 2.91 3.75 7.59
C ALA A 102 3.79 4.76 8.33
N GLN A 103 3.22 5.77 8.99
CA GLN A 103 4.00 6.72 9.79
C GLN A 103 4.42 6.14 11.15
N ARG A 104 3.63 5.21 11.72
CA ARG A 104 3.89 4.61 13.03
C ARG A 104 4.69 3.31 12.90
N HIS A 105 4.38 2.49 11.90
CA HIS A 105 4.99 1.19 11.67
C HIS A 105 5.39 1.02 10.18
N PRO A 106 6.43 1.73 9.72
CA PRO A 106 6.83 1.73 8.31
C PRO A 106 7.20 0.34 7.78
N ARG A 107 7.74 -0.54 8.63
CA ARG A 107 8.06 -1.93 8.26
C ARG A 107 6.79 -2.75 8.02
N ALA A 108 5.81 -2.66 8.93
CA ALA A 108 4.56 -3.39 8.79
C ALA A 108 3.78 -2.92 7.55
N ALA A 109 3.76 -1.61 7.31
CA ALA A 109 3.15 -1.04 6.11
C ALA A 109 3.82 -1.50 4.82
N ALA A 110 5.17 -1.56 4.78
CA ALA A 110 5.90 -2.10 3.65
C ALA A 110 5.59 -3.59 3.43
N THR A 111 5.58 -4.40 4.50
CA THR A 111 5.20 -5.82 4.43
C THR A 111 3.78 -6.00 3.89
N LEU A 112 2.82 -5.20 4.33
CA LEU A 112 1.44 -5.24 3.86
C LEU A 112 1.34 -4.93 2.36
N VAL A 113 2.05 -3.90 1.88
CA VAL A 113 2.12 -3.57 0.44
C VAL A 113 2.75 -4.71 -0.36
N THR A 114 3.83 -5.29 0.14
CA THR A 114 4.48 -6.45 -0.51
C THR A 114 3.53 -7.63 -0.59
N ILE A 115 2.87 -8.01 0.50
CA ILE A 115 1.91 -9.12 0.53
C ILE A 115 0.77 -8.85 -0.45
N ALA A 116 0.18 -7.66 -0.44
CA ALA A 116 -0.92 -7.29 -1.34
C ALA A 116 -0.51 -7.34 -2.82
N THR A 117 0.72 -6.92 -3.13
CA THR A 117 1.27 -6.97 -4.49
C THR A 117 1.54 -8.41 -4.93
N VAL A 118 2.23 -9.19 -4.10
CA VAL A 118 2.54 -10.60 -4.39
C VAL A 118 1.27 -11.42 -4.51
N ALA A 119 0.27 -11.22 -3.64
CA ALA A 119 -1.01 -11.91 -3.73
C ALA A 119 -1.71 -11.64 -5.07
N GLY A 120 -1.72 -10.38 -5.55
CA GLY A 120 -2.25 -10.05 -6.87
C GLY A 120 -1.48 -10.73 -8.00
N LEU A 121 -0.15 -10.69 -7.96
CA LEU A 121 0.69 -11.37 -8.97
C LEU A 121 0.49 -12.89 -8.97
N LEU A 122 0.33 -13.52 -7.80
CA LEU A 122 0.06 -14.94 -7.68
C LEU A 122 -1.32 -15.31 -8.23
N GLY A 123 -2.35 -14.50 -7.95
CA GLY A 123 -3.67 -14.66 -8.58
C GLY A 123 -3.58 -14.55 -10.10
N ALA A 124 -2.82 -13.58 -10.60
CA ALA A 124 -2.62 -13.42 -12.04
C ALA A 124 -1.93 -14.65 -12.66
N ALA A 125 -0.89 -15.15 -12.00
CA ALA A 125 -0.18 -16.35 -12.43
C ALA A 125 -1.07 -17.61 -12.40
N SER A 126 -1.91 -17.78 -11.38
CA SER A 126 -2.84 -18.93 -11.33
C SER A 126 -3.88 -18.88 -12.44
N ASN A 127 -4.40 -17.69 -12.76
CA ASN A 127 -5.36 -17.51 -13.85
C ASN A 127 -4.72 -17.79 -15.21
N VAL A 128 -3.47 -17.34 -15.41
CA VAL A 128 -2.70 -17.61 -16.63
C VAL A 128 -2.33 -19.08 -16.78
N ALA A 129 -1.99 -19.77 -15.69
CA ALA A 129 -1.73 -21.21 -15.74
C ALA A 129 -2.98 -22.04 -16.10
N THR A 130 -4.17 -21.44 -15.96
CA THR A 130 -5.46 -22.05 -16.26
C THR A 130 -6.03 -21.58 -17.62
N LEU A 131 -5.41 -20.57 -18.25
CA LEU A 131 -5.73 -20.09 -19.61
C LEU A 131 -5.19 -21.05 -20.67
#